data_AF-A0A3C1WH60-F1
#
_entry.id   AF-A0A3C1WH60-F1
#
_cell.length_a   1.000
_cell.length_b   1.000
_cell.length_c   1.000
_cell.angle_alpha   90.00
_cell.angle_beta   90.00
_cell.angle_gamma   90.00
#
_symmetry.space_group_name_H-M   'P 1'
#
loop_
_entity.id
_entity.type
_entity.pdbx_description
1 polymer ?
#
loop_
_entity_poly.entity_id
_entity_poly.type
_entity_poly.pdbx_seq_one_letter_code
_entity_poly.pdbx_strand_id
1 'polypeptide(L)' 'MDVAERATGLPIPSHDYVAFTYYGSTNNIHTISYKTGGSGGTTVATVTYTYVGSGASNDDSIATITLT' A
#
# COMPACT_ATOMS: atom_id res chain seq x y z
N MET A 1 12.50 -22.26 15.69
CA MET A 1 11.52 -21.42 14.98
C MET A 1 12.14 -20.05 14.94
N ASP A 2 12.72 -19.70 13.80
CA ASP A 2 13.36 -18.40 13.60
C ASP A 2 12.33 -17.29 13.85
N VAL A 3 12.72 -16.29 14.62
CA VAL A 3 11.92 -15.09 14.85
C VAL A 3 11.98 -14.30 13.55
N ALA A 4 11.13 -14.69 12.61
CA ALA A 4 10.90 -13.96 11.37
C ALA A 4 10.77 -12.48 11.72
N GLU A 5 11.73 -11.72 11.20
CA GLU A 5 11.83 -10.27 11.19
C GLU A 5 10.44 -9.66 11.42
N ARG A 6 10.18 -9.18 12.64
CA ARG A 6 9.05 -8.29 12.86
C ARG A 6 9.35 -7.08 11.99
N ALA A 7 8.79 -7.04 10.79
CA ALA A 7 8.88 -5.89 9.91
C ALA A 7 8.54 -4.68 10.79
N THR A 8 9.54 -3.83 11.05
CA THR A 8 9.29 -2.54 11.69
C THR A 8 8.21 -1.88 10.84
N GLY A 9 7.08 -1.50 11.46
CA GLY A 9 5.95 -0.95 10.71
C GLY A 9 6.41 0.16 9.76
N LEU A 10 5.74 0.31 8.62
CA LEU A 10 6.09 1.35 7.65
C LEU A 10 6.06 2.72 8.34
N PRO A 11 7.10 3.56 8.21
CA PRO A 11 7.18 4.86 8.87
C PRO A 11 6.29 5.90 8.17
N ILE A 12 4.99 5.68 8.20
CA ILE A 12 3.99 6.57 7.57
C ILE A 12 3.83 7.82 8.44
N PRO A 13 3.98 9.04 7.89
CA PRO A 13 3.71 10.27 8.62
C PRO A 13 2.26 10.37 9.12
N SER A 14 2.01 11.28 10.08
CA SER A 14 0.65 11.57 10.55
C SER A 14 -0.25 11.96 9.37
N HIS A 15 -1.43 11.37 9.32
CA HIS A 15 -2.42 11.55 8.26
C HIS A 15 -3.83 11.47 8.85
N ASP A 16 -4.80 12.07 8.16
CA ASP A 16 -6.21 12.06 8.52
C ASP A 16 -7.09 11.41 7.45
N TYR A 17 -6.47 10.98 6.34
CA TYR A 17 -7.17 10.37 5.22
C TYR A 17 -6.29 9.33 4.50
N VAL A 18 -6.95 8.28 4.00
CA VAL A 18 -6.32 7.19 3.24
C VAL A 18 -7.15 6.90 1.99
N ALA A 19 -6.50 6.83 0.83
CA ALA A 19 -7.10 6.43 -0.43
C ALA A 19 -6.42 5.19 -0.99
N PHE A 20 -7.24 4.28 -1.54
CA PHE A 20 -6.80 3.03 -2.14
C PHE A 20 -7.07 3.07 -3.63
N THR A 21 -6.12 2.57 -4.43
CA THR A 21 -6.36 2.19 -5.81
C THR A 21 -6.15 0.69 -5.97
N TYR A 22 -6.75 0.10 -6.99
CA TYR A 22 -6.69 -1.34 -7.24
C TYR A 22 -6.18 -1.63 -8.65
N TYR A 23 -5.63 -2.81 -8.86
CA TYR A 23 -5.26 -3.28 -10.19
C TYR A 23 -6.51 -3.59 -11.01
N GLY A 24 -6.92 -2.66 -11.88
CA GLY A 24 -8.08 -2.82 -12.74
C GLY A 24 -9.35 -3.10 -11.92
N SER A 25 -10.05 -4.20 -12.25
CA SER A 25 -11.25 -4.64 -11.54
C SER A 25 -10.98 -5.72 -10.48
N THR A 26 -9.72 -5.94 -10.11
CA THR A 26 -9.36 -6.91 -9.06
C THR A 26 -9.50 -6.30 -7.67
N ASN A 27 -9.41 -7.14 -6.63
CA ASN A 27 -9.31 -6.70 -5.24
C ASN A 27 -7.85 -6.47 -4.77
N ASN A 28 -6.86 -6.59 -5.65
CA ASN A 28 -5.46 -6.32 -5.33
C ASN A 28 -5.22 -4.81 -5.26
N ILE A 29 -4.79 -4.32 -4.10
CA ILE A 29 -4.44 -2.91 -3.91
C ILE A 29 -3.21 -2.59 -4.75
N HIS A 30 -3.26 -1.56 -5.58
CA HIS A 30 -2.11 -1.05 -6.32
C HIS A 30 -1.36 0.00 -5.50
N THR A 31 -2.07 1.04 -5.03
CA THR A 31 -1.48 2.08 -4.19
C THR A 31 -2.36 2.43 -2.98
N ILE A 32 -1.70 2.83 -1.90
CA ILE A 32 -2.31 3.49 -0.76
C ILE A 32 -1.69 4.88 -0.64
N SER A 33 -2.49 5.93 -0.76
CA SER A 33 -2.06 7.31 -0.52
C SER A 33 -2.55 7.79 0.84
N TYR A 34 -1.62 8.19 1.70
CA TYR A 34 -1.88 8.79 2.99
C TYR A 34 -1.85 10.31 2.86
N LYS A 35 -2.84 11.01 3.40
CA LYS A 35 -2.99 12.46 3.24
C LYS A 35 -3.27 13.20 4.55
N THR A 36 -2.90 14.46 4.58
CA THR A 36 -3.31 15.44 5.60
C THR A 36 -4.22 16.49 4.98
N GLY A 37 -5.28 16.90 5.68
CA GLY A 37 -6.28 17.83 5.16
C GLY A 37 -7.43 17.14 4.38
N GLY A 38 -7.68 15.85 4.65
CA GLY A 38 -8.78 15.10 4.05
C GLY A 38 -8.52 14.64 2.61
N SER A 39 -9.60 14.31 1.89
CA SER A 39 -9.51 13.69 0.55
C SER A 39 -8.80 14.56 -0.50
N GLY A 40 -9.03 15.87 -0.46
CA GLY A 40 -8.34 16.86 -1.31
C GLY A 40 -7.01 17.37 -0.75
N GLY A 41 -6.55 16.81 0.36
CA GLY A 41 -5.37 17.25 1.10
C GLY A 41 -4.03 16.83 0.47
N THR A 42 -2.95 17.11 1.19
CA THR A 42 -1.57 16.83 0.77
C THR A 42 -1.21 15.38 1.02
N THR A 43 -0.71 14.67 0.00
CA THR A 43 -0.15 13.34 0.18
C THR A 43 1.16 13.41 0.97
N VAL A 44 1.23 12.67 2.07
CA VAL A 44 2.41 12.60 2.95
C VAL A 44 3.17 11.27 2.82
N ALA A 45 2.54 10.25 2.23
CA ALA A 45 3.18 9.00 1.86
C ALA A 45 2.35 8.27 0.80
N THR A 46 3.02 7.53 -0.07
CA THR A 46 2.40 6.55 -0.95
C THR A 46 3.06 5.20 -0.77
N VAL A 47 2.24 4.18 -0.52
CA VAL A 47 2.68 2.77 -0.55
C VAL A 47 2.22 2.17 -1.86
N THR A 48 3.15 1.61 -2.62
CA THR A 48 2.89 0.90 -3.87
C THR A 48 3.13 -0.59 -3.66
N TYR A 49 2.18 -1.41 -4.08
CA TYR A 49 2.26 -2.86 -4.03
C TYR A 49 2.48 -3.39 -5.43
N THR A 50 3.37 -4.35 -5.58
CA THR A 50 3.44 -5.21 -6.76
C THR A 50 3.19 -6.65 -6.34
N TYR A 51 2.73 -7.47 -7.27
CA TYR A 51 2.32 -8.85 -7.01
C TYR A 51 3.05 -9.83 -7.92
N VAL A 52 3.20 -11.06 -7.45
CA VAL A 52 3.90 -12.14 -8.16
C VAL A 52 3.22 -12.44 -9.49
N GLY A 53 1.89 -12.53 -9.51
CA GLY A 53 1.07 -12.71 -10.72
C GLY A 53 0.67 -11.38 -11.39
N SER A 54 1.48 -10.33 -11.23
CA SER A 54 1.28 -8.98 -11.77
C SER A 54 -0.06 -8.31 -11.44
N GLY A 55 -0.78 -8.81 -10.43
CA GLY A 55 -2.05 -8.25 -9.98
C GLY A 55 -3.23 -8.58 -10.91
N ALA A 56 -3.09 -9.57 -11.79
CA ALA A 56 -4.11 -9.92 -12.79
C ALA A 56 -5.26 -10.80 -12.25
N SER A 57 -5.12 -11.35 -11.04
CA SER A 57 -6.13 -12.20 -10.38
C SER A 57 -6.42 -11.69 -8.98
N ASN A 58 -7.63 -11.88 -8.46
CA ASN A 58 -7.93 -11.54 -7.07
C ASN A 58 -7.02 -12.31 -6.09
N ASP A 59 -6.72 -11.66 -4.95
CA ASP A 59 -5.98 -12.22 -3.82
C ASP A 59 -4.57 -12.74 -4.19
N ASP A 60 -3.86 -11.99 -5.04
CA ASP A 60 -2.50 -12.36 -5.47
C ASP A 60 -1.47 -12.17 -4.34
N SER A 61 -0.37 -12.91 -4.42
CA SER A 61 0.73 -12.79 -3.46
C SER A 61 1.54 -11.53 -3.74
N ILE A 62 1.78 -10.72 -2.69
CA ILE A 62 2.59 -9.52 -2.78
C ILE A 62 4.04 -9.89 -3.10
N ALA A 63 4.61 -9.29 -4.13
CA ALA A 63 6.01 -9.43 -4.51
C ALA A 63 6.87 -8.33 -3.89
N THR A 64 6.45 -7.07 -3.98
CA THR A 64 7.17 -5.94 -3.40
C THR A 64 6.23 -4.91 -2.79
N ILE A 65 6.75 -4.20 -1.79
CA ILE A 65 6.12 -3.03 -1.18
C ILE A 65 7.13 -1.90 -1.20
N THR A 66 6.76 -0.77 -1.77
CA THR A 66 7.60 0.43 -1.85
C THR A 66 6.89 1.59 -1.17
N LEU A 67 7.59 2.30 -0.29
CA LEU A 67 7.13 3.54 0.34
C LEU A 67 7.86 4.73 -0.29
N THR A 68 7.10 5.76 -0.68
CA THR A 68 7.60 7.04 -1.21
C THR A 68 6.94 8.22 -0.54
#